data_AF-A0A956G9B1-F1
#
_entry.id   AF-A0A956G9B1-F1
#
_cell.length_a   1.000
_cell.length_b   1.000
_cell.length_c   1.000
_cell.angle_alpha   90.00
_cell.angle_beta   90.00
_cell.angle_gamma   90.00
#
_symmetry.space_group_name_H-M   'P 1'
#
loop_
_entity.id
_entity.type
_entity.pdbx_description
1 polymer ?
#
loop_
_entity_poly.entity_id
_entity_poly.type
_entity_poly.pdbx_seq_one_letter_code
_entity_poly.pdbx_strand_id
1 'polypeptide(L)' 'KAALSRKPGFLYLITVPYSVVFLRGRRLGTTPIARVSLPPGTHTLTLRNPQLGAFALRVTIRPGQKTKLRHRLKR' A
#
# COMPACT_ATOMS: atom_id res chain seq x y z
N LYS A 1 14.63 16.22 -8.91
CA LYS A 1 13.40 15.39 -8.76
C LYS A 1 13.02 15.35 -7.29
N ALA A 2 11.87 15.93 -6.93
CA ALA A 2 11.52 16.35 -5.57
C ALA A 2 11.47 15.19 -4.54
N ALA A 3 12.52 15.07 -3.73
CA ALA A 3 12.44 14.44 -2.42
C ALA A 3 11.93 15.49 -1.44
N LEU A 4 10.61 15.74 -1.43
CA LEU A 4 10.00 16.54 -0.38
C LEU A 4 10.23 15.79 0.94
N SER A 5 11.17 16.31 1.72
CA SER A 5 11.56 15.92 3.09
C SER A 5 10.40 16.13 4.09
N ARG A 6 9.25 15.56 3.77
CA ARG A 6 8.08 15.51 4.61
C ARG A 6 8.13 14.16 5.29
N LYS A 7 8.09 14.17 6.63
CA LYS A 7 8.19 12.99 7.50
C LYS A 7 7.48 11.77 6.89
N PRO A 8 8.07 10.56 6.93
CA PRO A 8 7.43 9.37 6.38
C PRO A 8 6.03 9.20 6.98
N GLY A 9 5.09 8.77 6.15
CA GLY A 9 3.78 8.33 6.60
C GLY A 9 3.78 6.83 6.86
N PHE A 10 2.84 6.36 7.66
CA PHE A 10 2.69 4.95 7.96
C PHE A 10 1.47 4.40 7.24
N LEU A 11 1.66 3.38 6.40
CA LEU A 11 0.57 2.65 5.77
C LEU A 11 0.29 1.35 6.52
N TYR A 12 -0.98 1.17 6.88
CA TYR A 12 -1.54 -0.08 7.37
C TYR A 12 -2.53 -0.56 6.31
N LEU A 13 -2.23 -1.68 5.68
CA LEU A 13 -3.05 -2.21 4.59
C LEU A 13 -3.47 -3.64 4.91
N ILE A 14 -4.77 -3.84 5.02
CA ILE A 14 -5.37 -5.15 5.26
C ILE A 14 -6.19 -5.49 4.02
N THR A 15 -5.89 -6.62 3.37
CA THR A 15 -6.76 -7.16 2.34
C THR A 15 -7.32 -8.51 2.75
N VAL A 16 -8.55 -8.77 2.31
CA VAL A 16 -9.21 -10.06 2.49
C VAL A 16 -9.79 -10.48 1.14
N PRO A 17 -9.34 -11.59 0.52
CA PRO A 17 -8.22 -12.46 0.93
C PRO A 17 -6.84 -11.76 0.96
N TYR A 18 -5.82 -12.45 1.50
CA TYR A 18 -4.45 -11.91 1.58
C TYR A 18 -3.89 -11.63 0.18
N SER A 19 -3.09 -10.58 0.02
CA SER A 19 -2.45 -10.27 -1.26
C SER A 19 -1.02 -9.81 -1.06
N VAL A 20 -0.19 -10.04 -2.08
CA VAL A 20 1.16 -9.52 -2.14
C VAL A 20 1.09 -8.10 -2.66
N VAL A 21 1.58 -7.16 -1.87
CA VAL A 21 1.58 -5.73 -2.19
C VAL A 21 2.89 -5.39 -2.90
N PHE A 22 2.77 -4.76 -4.05
CA PHE A 22 3.88 -4.19 -4.80
C PHE A 22 3.72 -2.69 -4.89
N LEU A 23 4.81 -1.94 -4.77
CA LEU A 23 4.86 -0.51 -4.97
C LEU A 23 5.80 -0.23 -6.13
N ARG A 24 5.26 0.26 -7.26
CA ARG A 24 6.06 0.56 -8.47
C ARG A 24 6.98 -0.60 -8.88
N GLY A 25 6.48 -1.84 -8.80
CA GLY A 25 7.24 -3.06 -9.10
C GLY A 25 8.06 -3.63 -7.94
N ARG A 26 8.30 -2.88 -6.86
CA ARG A 26 8.98 -3.38 -5.66
C ARG A 26 8.01 -4.12 -4.75
N ARG A 27 8.28 -5.38 -4.44
CA ARG A 27 7.51 -6.16 -3.46
C ARG A 27 7.67 -5.53 -2.07
N LEU A 28 6.58 -5.07 -1.47
CA LEU A 28 6.55 -4.55 -0.10
C LEU A 28 6.33 -5.65 0.93
N GLY A 29 5.59 -6.69 0.57
CA GLY A 29 5.26 -7.80 1.46
C GLY A 29 3.88 -8.38 1.18
N THR A 30 3.38 -9.21 2.08
CA THR A 30 2.05 -9.80 2.00
C THR A 30 1.15 -9.16 3.07
N THR A 31 -0.09 -8.84 2.73
CA THR A 31 -1.07 -8.32 3.70
C THR A 31 -1.49 -9.41 4.70
N PRO A 32 -1.85 -9.06 5.95
CA PRO A 32 -1.99 -7.71 6.50
C PRO A 32 -0.65 -7.04 6.79
N ILE A 33 -0.46 -5.85 6.22
CA ILE A 33 0.72 -5.02 6.47
C ILE A 33 0.44 -4.17 7.71
N ALA A 34 1.16 -4.48 8.79
CA ALA A 34 1.01 -3.80 10.06
C ALA A 34 1.74 -2.44 10.11
N ARG A 35 2.79 -2.19 9.33
CA ARG A 35 3.43 -0.88 9.28
C ARG A 35 4.41 -0.81 8.12
N VAL A 36 4.12 0.01 7.11
CA VAL A 36 5.12 0.36 6.09
C VAL A 36 5.34 1.86 6.11
N SER A 37 6.61 2.24 6.24
CA SER A 37 7.06 3.61 6.08
C SER A 37 7.11 3.93 4.59
N LEU A 38 6.23 4.82 4.14
CA LEU A 38 6.23 5.31 2.76
C LEU A 38 6.45 6.82 2.75
N PRO A 39 7.14 7.34 1.73
CA PRO A 39 7.22 8.78 1.54
C PRO A 39 5.79 9.33 1.35
N PRO A 40 5.48 10.52 1.90
CA PRO A 40 4.19 11.13 1.70
C PRO A 40 3.96 11.46 0.22
N GLY A 41 2.72 11.27 -0.24
CA GLY A 41 2.34 11.42 -1.64
C GLY A 41 1.37 10.34 -2.10
N THR A 42 0.98 10.41 -3.37
CA THR A 42 0.10 9.41 -3.99
C THR A 42 0.94 8.26 -4.53
N HIS A 43 0.62 7.06 -4.07
CA HIS A 43 1.27 5.82 -4.45
C HIS A 43 0.26 4.88 -5.08
N THR A 44 0.64 4.27 -6.19
CA THR A 44 -0.12 3.18 -6.80
C THR A 44 0.47 1.86 -6.31
N LEU A 45 -0.32 1.14 -5.52
CA LEU A 45 0.00 -0.20 -5.05
C LEU A 45 -0.64 -1.22 -5.98
N THR A 46 0.10 -2.27 -6.30
CA THR A 46 -0.44 -3.43 -6.99
C THR A 46 -0.62 -4.55 -5.97
N LEU A 47 -1.87 -4.94 -5.76
CA LEU A 47 -2.28 -6.02 -4.88
C LEU A 47 -2.41 -7.28 -5.73
N ARG A 48 -1.46 -8.21 -5.62
CA ARG A 48 -1.49 -9.46 -6.38
C ARG A 48 -1.97 -10.57 -5.46
N ASN A 49 -3.14 -11.11 -5.75
CA ASN A 49 -3.69 -12.28 -5.10
C ASN A 49 -3.65 -13.48 -6.06
N PRO A 50 -3.18 -14.65 -5.63
CA PRO A 50 -3.07 -15.82 -6.51
C PRO A 50 -4.42 -16.35 -7.02
N GLN A 51 -5.52 -16.12 -6.30
CA GLN A 51 -6.87 -16.59 -6.64
C GLN A 51 -7.68 -15.55 -7.43
N LEU A 52 -7.53 -14.26 -7.12
CA LEU A 52 -8.32 -13.16 -7.66
C LEU A 52 -7.60 -12.36 -8.75
N GLY A 53 -6.27 -12.48 -8.87
CA GLY A 53 -5.47 -11.72 -9.85
C GLY A 53 -4.82 -10.48 -9.25
N ALA A 54 -4.48 -9.52 -10.12
CA ALA A 54 -3.78 -8.28 -9.74
C ALA A 54 -4.74 -7.08 -9.75
N PHE A 55 -4.74 -6.31 -8.66
CA PHE A 55 -5.55 -5.10 -8.50
C PHE A 55 -4.65 -3.89 -8.31
N ALA A 56 -4.97 -2.78 -8.95
CA ALA A 56 -4.27 -1.51 -8.74
C ALA A 56 -5.04 -0.65 -7.74
N LEU A 57 -4.43 -0.34 -6.60
CA LEU A 57 -4.99 0.51 -5.57
C LEU A 57 -4.18 1.79 -5.46
N ARG A 58 -4.81 2.94 -5.72
CA ARG A 58 -4.23 4.26 -5.44
C ARG A 58 -4.46 4.63 -3.98
N VAL A 59 -3.38 4.96 -3.28
CA VAL A 59 -3.38 5.36 -1.88
C VAL A 59 -2.59 6.65 -1.73
N THR A 60 -3.17 7.60 -0.99
CA THR A 60 -2.51 8.85 -0.64
C THR A 60 -1.98 8.76 0.78
N ILE A 61 -0.65 8.87 0.92
CA ILE A 61 0.04 8.86 2.20
C ILE A 61 0.27 10.29 2.66
N ARG A 62 -0.20 10.62 3.86
CA ARG A 62 0.01 11.92 4.49
C ARG A 62 1.21 11.87 5.43
N PRO A 63 2.06 12.92 5.48
CA PRO A 63 3.27 12.92 6.29
C PRO A 63 2.92 12.86 7.79
N GLY A 64 3.60 11.98 8.52
CA GLY A 64 3.37 11.81 9.96
C GLY A 64 2.00 11.23 10.36
N GLN A 65 1.14 10.89 9.40
CA GLN A 65 -0.14 10.23 9.66
C GLN A 65 -0.07 8.72 9.41
N LYS A 66 -0.91 7.99 10.14
CA LYS A 66 -1.15 6.56 9.93
C LYS A 66 -2.37 6.39 9.02
N THR A 67 -2.14 6.06 7.76
CA THR A 67 -3.21 5.70 6.83
C THR A 67 -3.57 4.23 7.04
N LYS A 68 -4.75 3.96 7.60
CA LYS A 68 -5.30 2.61 7.74
C LYS A 68 -6.31 2.37 6.64
N LEU A 69 -6.08 1.35 5.82
CA LEU A 69 -6.94 1.00 4.71
C LEU A 69 -7.24 -0.50 4.74
N ARG A 70 -8.53 -0.81 4.79
CA ARG A 70 -9.03 -2.18 4.69
C ARG A 70 -9.73 -2.32 3.36
N HIS A 71 -9.22 -3.19 2.50
CA HIS A 71 -9.77 -3.39 1.18
C HIS A 71 -10.14 -4.86 0.98
N ARG A 72 -11.42 -5.13 0.72
CA ARG A 72 -11.87 -6.49 0.40
C ARG A 72 -11.69 -6.70 -1.09
N LEU A 73 -10.87 -7.66 -1.47
CA LEU A 73 -10.71 -8.02 -2.87
C LEU A 73 -11.97 -8.76 -3.30
N LYS A 74 -12.58 -8.28 -4.37
CA LYS A 74 -13.71 -8.92 -5.04
C LYS A 74 -13.35 -9.05 -6.52
N ARG A 75 -13.81 -10.13 -7.14
CA ARG A 75 -13.76 -10.28 -8.59
C ARG A 75 -14.72 -9.29 -9.25
#